data_AF-A0A7Y5HEP7-F1
#
_entry.id   AF-A0A7Y5HEP7-F1
#
_cell.length_a   1.000
_cell.length_b   1.000
_cell.length_c   1.000
_cell.angle_alpha   90.00
_cell.angle_beta   90.00
_cell.angle_gamma   90.00
#
_symmetry.space_group_name_H-M   'P 1'
#
loop_
_entity.id
_entity.type
_entity.pdbx_description
1 polymer ?
#
loop_
_entity_poly.entity_id
_entity_poly.type
_entity_poly.pdbx_seq_one_letter_code
_entity_poly.pdbx_strand_id
1 'polypeptide(L)'
;MEDSLTVGMRARDLEGRIIYVNSAFCRMLGLQREDLIGRGPPMPYWDPSDLERTVTMHNRVLAGDAPDEGFELRFARADGSLFDVLIYEAPLIDAQGRHAGWMASVLDITDRKRAEELAKAQDASLQRTARLVTMGEMASTLAHELNQPLAAIASYAAGCLNLIRADRADPAALTEALEKLGVQAKRA
;
A
#
# COMPACT_ATOMS: atom_id res chain seq x y z
N MET A 1 -0.22 -20.04 -30.21
CA MET A 1 0.76 -18.93 -30.27
C MET A 1 0.00 -17.61 -30.12
N GLU A 2 -0.83 -17.51 -29.08
CA GLU A 2 -1.84 -16.44 -28.90
C GLU A 2 -1.59 -15.56 -27.66
N ASP A 3 -0.57 -15.86 -26.85
CA ASP A 3 -0.29 -15.11 -25.60
C ASP A 3 0.46 -13.77 -25.81
N SER A 4 0.85 -13.42 -27.04
CA SER A 4 1.68 -12.24 -27.32
C SER A 4 0.88 -10.93 -27.52
N LEU A 5 -0.45 -10.94 -27.30
CA LEU A 5 -1.27 -9.75 -27.51
C LEU A 5 -1.02 -8.63 -26.47
N THR A 6 -0.53 -9.00 -25.28
CA THR A 6 -0.35 -8.08 -24.15
C THR A 6 1.12 -7.78 -23.84
N VAL A 7 2.04 -8.72 -24.12
CA VAL A 7 3.47 -8.54 -23.82
C VAL A 7 4.13 -7.74 -24.94
N GLY A 8 4.66 -6.57 -24.59
CA GLY A 8 5.48 -5.77 -25.49
C GLY A 8 6.83 -6.44 -25.70
N MET A 9 7.27 -6.55 -26.95
CA MET A 9 8.61 -7.02 -27.28
C MET A 9 9.41 -5.91 -27.96
N ARG A 10 10.68 -5.79 -27.60
CA ARG A 10 11.61 -4.82 -28.21
C ARG A 10 13.01 -5.42 -28.27
N ALA A 11 13.68 -5.30 -29.41
CA ALA A 11 15.10 -5.61 -29.53
C ALA A 11 15.94 -4.34 -29.75
N ARG A 12 17.16 -4.34 -29.21
CA ARG A 12 18.17 -3.32 -29.49
C ARG A 12 19.46 -3.95 -30.03
N ASP A 13 20.20 -3.21 -30.85
CA ASP A 13 21.56 -3.55 -31.25
C ASP A 13 22.59 -3.29 -30.13
N LEU A 14 23.86 -3.57 -30.40
CA LEU A 14 24.97 -3.39 -29.46
C LEU A 14 25.19 -1.93 -29.04
N GLU A 15 24.80 -0.97 -29.89
CA GLU A 15 24.84 0.45 -29.59
C GLU A 15 23.56 0.96 -28.88
N GLY A 16 22.65 0.05 -28.54
CA GLY A 16 21.42 0.37 -27.83
C GLY A 16 20.33 1.00 -28.72
N ARG A 17 20.43 0.96 -30.05
CA ARG A 17 19.37 1.41 -30.95
C ARG A 17 18.31 0.35 -31.14
N ILE A 18 17.06 0.74 -31.22
CA ILE A 18 15.94 -0.19 -31.41
C ILE A 18 15.95 -0.74 -32.83
N ILE A 19 16.05 -2.07 -32.96
CA ILE A 19 16.02 -2.77 -34.27
C ILE A 19 14.70 -3.53 -34.50
N TYR A 20 13.93 -3.76 -33.44
CA TYR A 20 12.65 -4.45 -33.52
C TYR A 20 11.72 -4.01 -32.39
N VAL A 21 10.42 -3.92 -32.71
CA VAL A 21 9.32 -3.85 -31.75
C VAL A 21 8.15 -4.70 -32.27
N ASN A 22 7.35 -5.28 -31.38
CA ASN A 22 6.07 -5.90 -31.76
C ASN A 22 4.92 -4.88 -31.67
N SER A 23 3.74 -5.28 -32.15
CA SER A 23 2.55 -4.43 -32.15
C SER A 23 2.03 -4.13 -30.73
N ALA A 24 2.23 -5.03 -29.78
CA ALA A 24 1.83 -4.82 -28.38
C ALA A 24 2.64 -3.70 -27.72
N PHE A 25 3.95 -3.64 -27.96
CA PHE A 25 4.81 -2.57 -27.45
C PHE A 25 4.41 -1.20 -28.02
N CYS A 26 4.13 -1.13 -29.33
CA CYS A 26 3.61 0.08 -29.97
C CYS A 26 2.29 0.54 -29.36
N ARG A 27 1.32 -0.38 -29.18
CA ARG A 27 0.03 -0.07 -28.54
C ARG A 27 0.19 0.41 -27.10
N MET A 28 1.06 -0.23 -26.33
CA MET A 28 1.33 0.12 -24.93
C MET A 28 1.84 1.56 -24.78
N LEU A 29 2.70 2.00 -25.71
CA LEU A 29 3.26 3.34 -25.74
C LEU A 29 2.37 4.38 -26.44
N GLY A 30 1.43 3.93 -27.28
CA GLY A 30 0.69 4.83 -28.19
C GLY A 30 1.56 5.42 -29.31
N LEU A 31 2.68 4.77 -29.64
CA LEU A 31 3.63 5.21 -30.67
C LEU A 31 3.61 4.26 -31.87
N GLN A 32 3.92 4.78 -33.06
CA GLN A 32 4.08 3.93 -34.23
C GLN A 32 5.45 3.24 -34.25
N ARG A 33 5.56 2.14 -34.98
CA ARG A 33 6.81 1.39 -35.11
C ARG A 33 7.92 2.29 -35.67
N GLU A 34 7.58 3.10 -36.66
CA GLU A 34 8.48 3.96 -37.42
C GLU A 34 9.09 5.06 -36.54
N ASP A 35 8.38 5.48 -35.49
CA ASP A 35 8.86 6.46 -34.53
C ASP A 35 9.93 5.86 -33.59
N LEU A 36 9.91 4.53 -33.43
CA LEU A 36 10.74 3.78 -32.48
C LEU A 36 11.98 3.15 -33.14
N ILE A 37 11.85 2.56 -34.33
CA ILE A 37 12.96 1.88 -35.00
C ILE A 37 14.11 2.86 -35.29
N GLY A 38 15.34 2.44 -35.01
CA GLY A 38 16.57 3.22 -35.18
C GLY A 38 16.84 4.23 -34.07
N ARG A 39 15.88 4.48 -33.16
CA ARG A 39 16.10 5.39 -32.02
C ARG A 39 17.05 4.75 -31.00
N GLY A 40 17.95 5.58 -30.47
CA GLY A 40 18.83 5.23 -29.35
C GLY A 40 18.49 6.05 -28.10
N PRO A 41 19.25 5.85 -27.01
CA PRO A 41 19.07 6.60 -25.78
C PRO A 41 19.39 8.11 -25.95
N PRO A 42 18.68 9.02 -25.25
CA PRO A 42 17.49 8.73 -24.45
C PRO A 42 16.30 8.33 -25.33
N MET A 43 15.61 7.27 -24.94
CA MET A 43 14.48 6.76 -25.71
C MET A 43 13.26 7.69 -25.60
N PRO A 44 12.42 7.78 -26.64
CA PRO A 44 11.26 8.68 -26.65
C PRO A 44 10.19 8.34 -25.61
N TYR A 45 10.21 7.13 -25.05
CA TYR A 45 9.26 6.65 -24.04
C TYR A 45 9.83 6.60 -22.61
N TRP A 46 11.04 7.12 -22.39
CA TRP A 46 11.59 7.20 -21.03
C TRP A 46 10.90 8.30 -20.24
N ASP A 47 10.62 8.02 -18.96
CA ASP A 47 10.08 9.02 -18.03
C ASP A 47 11.09 10.18 -17.87
N PRO A 48 10.76 11.41 -18.32
CA PRO A 48 11.66 12.55 -18.21
C PRO A 48 11.99 12.92 -16.75
N SER A 49 11.13 12.56 -15.80
CA SER A 49 11.31 12.85 -14.37
C SER A 49 12.25 11.87 -13.66
N ASP A 50 12.50 10.69 -14.25
CA ASP A 50 13.36 9.63 -13.69
C ASP A 50 14.39 9.12 -14.72
N LEU A 51 14.92 10.07 -15.51
CA LEU A 51 15.81 9.79 -16.63
C LEU A 51 17.15 9.19 -16.16
N GLU A 52 17.71 9.71 -15.07
CA GLU A 52 19.00 9.27 -14.53
C GLU A 52 18.97 7.78 -14.18
N ARG A 53 17.96 7.35 -13.41
CA ARG A 53 17.76 5.95 -13.05
C ARG A 53 17.59 5.07 -14.29
N THR A 54 16.83 5.55 -15.27
CA THR A 54 16.59 4.82 -16.52
C THR A 54 17.87 4.64 -17.32
N VAL A 55 18.72 5.67 -17.40
CA VAL A 55 20.05 5.62 -18.03
C VAL A 55 20.97 4.64 -17.29
N THR A 56 21.02 4.70 -15.95
CA THR A 56 21.83 3.78 -15.15
C THR A 56 21.45 2.33 -15.40
N MET A 57 20.15 2.02 -15.37
CA MET A 57 19.67 0.67 -15.64
C MET A 57 19.95 0.24 -17.09
N HIS A 58 19.73 1.13 -18.06
CA HIS A 58 20.05 0.87 -19.45
C HIS A 58 21.53 0.49 -19.65
N ASN A 59 22.45 1.26 -19.04
CA ASN A 59 23.89 0.99 -19.13
C ASN A 59 24.26 -0.35 -18.48
N ARG A 60 23.62 -0.73 -17.36
CA ARG A 60 23.81 -2.05 -16.75
C ARG A 60 23.38 -3.18 -17.69
N VAL A 61 22.23 -3.03 -18.34
CA VAL A 61 21.77 -4.01 -19.34
C VAL A 61 22.78 -4.13 -20.49
N LEU A 62 23.27 -3.01 -21.03
CA LEU A 62 24.28 -3.01 -22.09
C LEU A 62 25.62 -3.62 -21.66
N ALA A 63 25.95 -3.57 -20.36
CA ALA A 63 27.12 -4.24 -19.80
C ALA A 63 26.91 -5.76 -19.60
N GLY A 64 25.69 -6.27 -19.79
CA GLY A 64 25.32 -7.66 -19.51
C GLY A 64 24.90 -7.93 -18.07
N ASP A 65 24.77 -6.89 -17.24
CA ASP A 65 24.44 -6.98 -15.81
C ASP A 65 22.95 -6.75 -15.52
N ALA A 66 22.08 -7.23 -16.42
CA ALA A 66 20.64 -7.18 -16.26
C ALA A 66 20.19 -8.15 -15.15
N PRO A 67 19.31 -7.74 -14.22
CA PRO A 67 18.75 -8.65 -13.22
C PRO A 67 17.92 -9.79 -13.84
N ASP A 68 18.14 -11.03 -13.39
CA ASP A 68 17.41 -12.21 -13.87
C ASP A 68 15.90 -12.15 -13.56
N GLU A 69 15.54 -11.54 -12.42
CA GLU A 69 14.15 -11.37 -11.98
C GLU A 69 13.40 -10.28 -12.76
N GLY A 70 14.09 -9.60 -13.70
CA GLY A 70 13.61 -8.40 -14.36
C GLY A 70 13.71 -7.18 -13.45
N PHE A 71 13.29 -6.04 -13.98
CA PHE A 71 13.34 -4.78 -13.26
C PHE A 71 12.18 -3.87 -13.63
N GLU A 72 11.74 -3.08 -12.64
CA GLU A 72 10.67 -2.11 -12.83
C GLU A 72 11.23 -0.73 -13.20
N LEU A 73 10.60 -0.12 -14.21
CA LEU A 73 10.79 1.28 -14.59
C LEU A 73 9.44 1.93 -14.85
N ARG A 74 9.46 3.25 -15.07
CA ARG A 74 8.30 3.98 -15.55
C ARG A 74 8.53 4.45 -16.98
N PHE A 75 7.55 4.19 -17.83
CA PHE A 75 7.54 4.69 -19.21
C PHE A 75 6.51 5.79 -19.37
N ALA A 76 6.73 6.63 -20.38
CA ALA A 76 5.81 7.65 -20.83
C ALA A 76 5.15 7.21 -22.14
N ARG A 77 3.83 7.36 -22.21
CA ARG A 77 3.06 7.20 -23.46
C ARG A 77 3.17 8.46 -24.31
N ALA A 78 2.74 8.37 -25.56
CA ALA A 78 2.69 9.50 -26.50
C ALA A 78 1.86 10.69 -26.01
N ASP A 79 0.84 10.44 -25.17
CA ASP A 79 0.00 11.48 -24.54
C ASP A 79 0.63 12.09 -23.27
N GLY A 80 1.82 11.64 -22.88
CA GLY A 80 2.53 12.07 -21.68
C GLY A 80 2.12 11.33 -20.40
N SER A 81 1.12 10.45 -20.45
CA SER A 81 0.74 9.64 -19.29
C SER A 81 1.85 8.65 -18.94
N LEU A 82 2.09 8.50 -17.63
CA LEU A 82 3.10 7.58 -17.13
C LEU A 82 2.50 6.25 -16.73
N PHE A 83 3.28 5.18 -16.85
CA PHE A 83 2.86 3.84 -16.44
C PHE A 83 4.04 2.97 -16.02
N ASP A 84 3.78 2.07 -15.08
CA ASP A 84 4.79 1.17 -14.54
C ASP A 84 4.97 -0.03 -15.47
N VAL A 85 6.22 -0.35 -15.77
CA VAL A 85 6.59 -1.50 -16.59
C VAL A 85 7.52 -2.44 -15.84
N LEU A 86 7.32 -3.74 -16.04
CA LEU A 86 8.28 -4.78 -15.69
C LEU A 86 9.01 -5.22 -16.96
N ILE A 87 10.33 -5.19 -16.92
CA ILE A 87 11.18 -5.47 -18.08
C ILE A 87 12.08 -6.66 -17.77
N TYR A 88 12.07 -7.64 -18.67
CA TYR A 88 13.04 -8.72 -18.72
C TYR A 88 13.93 -8.53 -19.95
N GLU A 89 15.25 -8.59 -19.79
CA GLU A 89 16.22 -8.44 -20.88
C GLU A 89 17.01 -9.74 -21.03
N ALA A 90 17.19 -10.19 -22.27
CA ALA A 90 18.00 -11.35 -22.60
C ALA A 90 18.94 -11.03 -23.77
N PRO A 91 20.15 -11.64 -23.83
CA PRO A 91 21.03 -11.51 -24.99
C PRO A 91 20.34 -12.00 -26.27
N LEU A 92 20.35 -11.18 -27.30
CA LEU A 92 19.95 -11.53 -28.65
C LEU A 92 21.15 -12.15 -29.36
N ILE A 93 21.06 -13.43 -29.68
CA ILE A 93 22.12 -14.19 -30.34
C ILE A 93 21.78 -14.33 -31.83
N ASP A 94 22.73 -14.01 -32.71
CA ASP A 94 22.57 -14.17 -34.16
C ASP A 94 22.69 -15.65 -34.59
N ALA A 95 22.43 -15.92 -35.87
CA ALA A 95 22.51 -17.26 -36.43
C ALA A 95 23.93 -17.88 -36.39
N GLN A 96 24.96 -17.08 -36.14
CA GLN A 96 26.35 -17.50 -36.01
C GLN A 96 26.77 -17.69 -34.54
N GLY A 97 25.83 -17.56 -33.59
CA GLY A 97 26.12 -17.73 -32.17
C GLY A 97 26.77 -16.51 -31.51
N ARG A 98 26.79 -15.35 -32.18
CA ARG A 98 27.39 -14.12 -31.66
C ARG A 98 26.32 -13.24 -31.03
N HIS A 99 26.71 -12.51 -30.00
CA HIS A 99 25.86 -11.52 -29.36
C HIS A 99 25.62 -10.34 -30.31
N ALA A 100 24.36 -10.10 -30.66
CA ALA A 100 23.92 -9.08 -31.61
C ALA A 100 23.15 -7.92 -30.94
N GLY A 101 22.92 -8.00 -29.62
CA GLY A 101 22.23 -6.98 -28.84
C GLY A 101 21.30 -7.60 -27.81
N TRP A 102 20.21 -6.92 -27.44
CA TRP A 102 19.33 -7.37 -26.36
C TRP A 102 17.87 -7.45 -26.81
N MET A 103 17.18 -8.51 -26.40
CA MET A 103 15.74 -8.67 -26.54
C MET A 103 15.07 -8.43 -25.20
N ALA A 104 14.02 -7.61 -25.19
CA ALA A 104 13.23 -7.33 -24.02
C ALA A 104 11.80 -7.80 -24.16
N SER A 105 11.28 -8.35 -23.06
CA SER A 105 9.84 -8.48 -22.81
C SER A 105 9.43 -7.42 -21.81
N VAL A 106 8.39 -6.66 -22.14
CA VAL A 106 7.89 -5.50 -21.39
C VAL A 106 6.42 -5.75 -21.06
N LEU A 107 6.10 -5.68 -19.77
CA LEU A 107 4.74 -5.85 -19.26
C LEU A 107 4.30 -4.55 -18.60
N ASP A 108 3.11 -4.07 -18.94
CA ASP A 108 2.44 -3.01 -18.17
C ASP A 108 1.91 -3.61 -16.87
N ILE A 109 2.43 -3.14 -15.74
CA ILE A 109 2.08 -3.62 -14.39
C ILE A 109 1.30 -2.57 -13.61
N THR A 110 0.81 -1.52 -14.28
CA THR A 110 0.12 -0.40 -13.62
C THR A 110 -1.12 -0.87 -12.86
N ASP A 111 -1.96 -1.69 -13.49
CA ASP A 111 -3.18 -2.18 -12.85
C ASP A 111 -2.87 -3.16 -11.71
N ARG A 112 -1.83 -3.97 -11.86
CA ARG A 112 -1.32 -4.84 -10.78
C ARG A 112 -0.91 -4.01 -9.56
N LYS A 113 -0.08 -2.98 -9.75
CA LYS A 113 0.37 -2.11 -8.65
C LYS A 113 -0.78 -1.33 -8.01
N ARG A 114 -1.75 -0.84 -8.81
CA ARG A 114 -2.95 -0.18 -8.28
C ARG A 114 -3.78 -1.12 -7.41
N ALA A 115 -3.95 -2.37 -7.83
CA ALA A 115 -4.67 -3.37 -7.04
C ALA A 115 -3.93 -3.70 -5.74
N GLU A 116 -2.61 -3.86 -5.78
CA GLU A 116 -1.78 -4.09 -4.60
C GLU A 116 -1.85 -2.93 -3.60
N GLU A 117 -1.78 -1.69 -4.07
CA GLU A 117 -1.89 -0.50 -3.22
C GLU A 117 -3.29 -0.35 -2.62
N LEU A 118 -4.36 -0.63 -3.38
CA LEU A 118 -5.72 -0.64 -2.85
C LEU A 118 -5.89 -1.69 -1.75
N ALA A 119 -5.36 -2.90 -1.96
CA ALA A 119 -5.41 -3.98 -0.98
C ALA A 119 -4.68 -3.60 0.31
N LYS A 120 -3.48 -3.01 0.21
CA LYS A 120 -2.72 -2.50 1.38
C LYS A 120 -3.50 -1.41 2.13
N ALA A 121 -4.13 -0.49 1.41
CA ALA A 121 -4.91 0.57 2.02
C ALA A 121 -6.14 0.02 2.76
N GLN A 122 -6.79 -0.99 2.21
CA GLN A 122 -7.92 -1.68 2.84
C GLN A 122 -7.49 -2.44 4.11
N ASP A 123 -6.38 -3.19 4.06
CA ASP A 123 -5.86 -3.89 5.24
C ASP A 123 -5.51 -2.91 6.37
N ALA A 124 -4.82 -1.81 6.04
CA ALA A 124 -4.52 -0.77 7.01
C ALA A 124 -5.79 -0.14 7.62
N SER A 125 -6.86 0.02 6.84
CA SER A 125 -8.15 0.51 7.33
C SER A 125 -8.83 -0.51 8.26
N LEU A 126 -8.85 -1.79 7.89
CA LEU A 126 -9.41 -2.86 8.71
C LEU A 126 -8.70 -2.97 10.06
N GLN A 127 -7.36 -2.91 10.08
CA GLN A 127 -6.58 -2.92 11.32
C GLN A 127 -6.90 -1.74 12.24
N ARG A 128 -7.13 -0.54 11.67
CA ARG A 128 -7.54 0.64 12.47
C ARG A 128 -8.92 0.45 13.07
N THR A 129 -9.89 -0.02 12.28
CA THR A 129 -11.26 -0.27 12.75
C THR A 129 -11.29 -1.36 13.82
N ALA A 130 -10.54 -2.45 13.65
CA ALA A 130 -10.42 -3.51 14.64
C ALA A 130 -9.92 -2.98 15.99
N ARG A 131 -8.88 -2.13 15.98
CA ARG A 131 -8.37 -1.48 17.21
C ARG A 131 -9.42 -0.60 17.87
N LEU A 132 -10.19 0.16 17.09
CA LEU A 132 -11.28 1.00 17.62
C LEU A 132 -12.38 0.17 18.26
N VAL A 133 -12.77 -0.96 17.65
CA VAL A 133 -13.75 -1.88 18.22
C VAL A 133 -13.25 -2.45 19.56
N THR A 134 -12.02 -2.97 19.60
CA THR A 134 -11.43 -3.49 20.85
C THR A 134 -11.35 -2.41 21.94
N MET A 135 -10.95 -1.19 21.60
CA MET A 135 -10.97 -0.09 22.58
C MET A 135 -12.38 0.26 23.04
N GLY A 136 -13.38 0.20 22.14
CA GLY A 136 -14.79 0.42 22.49
C GLY A 136 -15.31 -0.64 23.46
N GLU A 137 -14.97 -1.91 23.26
CA GLU A 137 -15.31 -3.01 24.17
C GLU A 137 -14.65 -2.83 25.54
N MET A 138 -13.38 -2.44 25.57
CA MET A 138 -12.66 -2.13 26.82
C MET A 138 -13.27 -0.92 27.53
N ALA A 139 -13.59 0.16 26.81
CA ALA A 139 -14.23 1.34 27.37
C ALA A 139 -15.62 1.03 27.92
N SER A 140 -16.40 0.18 27.24
CA SER A 140 -17.71 -0.27 27.72
C SER A 140 -17.59 -1.11 29.00
N THR A 141 -16.61 -2.02 29.05
CA THR A 141 -16.34 -2.83 30.25
C THR A 141 -15.93 -1.94 31.43
N LEU A 142 -14.98 -1.03 31.21
CA LEU A 142 -14.55 -0.06 32.22
C LEU A 142 -15.71 0.83 32.69
N ALA A 143 -16.56 1.29 31.78
CA ALA A 143 -17.74 2.07 32.14
C ALA A 143 -18.71 1.27 33.01
N HIS A 144 -18.94 -0.01 32.71
CA HIS A 144 -19.77 -0.88 33.53
C HIS A 144 -19.17 -1.05 34.94
N GLU A 145 -17.87 -1.32 35.04
CA GLU A 145 -17.16 -1.48 36.30
C GLU A 145 -17.14 -0.20 37.15
N LEU A 146 -17.01 0.98 36.53
CA LEU A 146 -17.05 2.27 37.23
C LEU A 146 -18.47 2.67 37.66
N ASN A 147 -19.48 2.34 36.86
CA ASN A 147 -20.87 2.70 37.16
C ASN A 147 -21.43 1.93 38.37
N GLN A 148 -20.97 0.70 38.62
CA GLN A 148 -21.41 -0.10 39.77
C GLN A 148 -21.13 0.56 41.14
N PRO A 149 -19.89 0.94 41.50
CA PRO A 149 -19.61 1.61 42.76
C PRO A 149 -20.23 3.01 42.82
N LEU A 150 -20.27 3.75 41.71
CA LEU A 150 -20.91 5.07 41.66
C LEU A 150 -22.41 5.00 41.96
N ALA A 151 -23.12 4.03 41.39
CA ALA A 151 -24.53 3.80 41.68
C ALA A 151 -24.75 3.45 43.17
N ALA A 152 -23.85 2.64 43.74
CA ALA A 152 -23.89 2.31 45.16
C ALA A 152 -23.64 3.55 46.05
N ILE A 153 -22.63 4.37 45.73
CA ILE A 153 -22.33 5.64 46.43
C ILE A 153 -23.55 6.57 46.41
N ALA A 154 -24.15 6.76 45.23
CA ALA A 154 -25.33 7.60 45.07
C ALA A 154 -26.53 7.08 45.89
N SER A 155 -26.73 5.76 45.90
CA SER A 155 -27.80 5.13 46.69
C SER A 155 -27.59 5.30 48.20
N TYR A 156 -26.39 5.07 48.72
CA TYR A 156 -26.08 5.31 50.13
C TYR A 156 -26.26 6.78 50.51
N ALA A 157 -25.77 7.71 49.69
CA ALA A 157 -25.93 9.15 49.93
C ALA A 157 -27.41 9.56 49.97
N ALA A 158 -28.21 9.08 49.02
CA ALA A 158 -29.65 9.34 48.97
C ALA A 158 -30.39 8.74 50.18
N GLY A 159 -30.02 7.52 50.61
CA GLY A 159 -30.56 6.87 51.80
C GLY A 159 -30.30 7.67 53.07
N CYS A 160 -29.06 8.12 53.28
CA CYS A 160 -28.68 8.98 54.41
C CYS A 160 -29.50 10.28 54.42
N LEU A 161 -29.61 10.96 53.27
CA LEU A 161 -30.40 12.19 53.15
C LEU A 161 -31.87 11.99 53.49
N ASN A 162 -32.48 10.88 53.07
CA ASN A 162 -33.87 10.57 53.35
C ASN A 162 -34.12 10.29 54.84
N LEU A 163 -33.21 9.59 55.53
CA LEU A 163 -33.29 9.35 56.97
C LEU A 163 -33.21 10.66 57.76
N ILE A 164 -32.31 11.57 57.36
CA ILE A 164 -32.18 12.90 57.95
C ILE A 164 -33.45 13.72 57.74
N ARG A 165 -33.98 13.77 56.51
CA ARG A 165 -35.19 14.53 56.19
C ARG A 165 -36.46 14.01 56.87
N ALA A 166 -36.53 12.71 57.15
CA ALA A 166 -37.66 12.08 57.81
C ALA A 166 -37.59 12.14 59.35
N ASP A 167 -36.58 12.83 59.92
CA ASP A 167 -36.30 12.89 61.37
C ASP A 167 -36.15 11.49 62.02
N ARG A 168 -35.69 10.51 61.22
CA ARG A 168 -35.39 9.12 61.63
C ARG A 168 -33.91 8.82 61.55
N ALA A 169 -33.08 9.85 61.75
CA ALA A 169 -31.64 9.76 61.69
C ALA A 169 -31.10 9.04 62.95
N ASP A 170 -30.84 7.75 62.84
CA ASP A 170 -30.04 7.02 63.82
C ASP A 170 -28.53 7.23 63.49
N PRO A 171 -27.74 7.81 64.42
CA PRO A 171 -26.30 8.01 64.22
C PRO A 171 -25.55 6.73 63.86
N ALA A 172 -25.94 5.57 64.39
CA ALA A 172 -25.26 4.30 64.10
C ALA A 172 -25.50 3.87 62.64
N ALA A 173 -26.76 3.89 62.18
CA ALA A 173 -27.12 3.55 60.81
C ALA A 173 -26.51 4.51 59.76
N LEU A 174 -26.45 5.81 60.07
CA LEU A 174 -25.79 6.81 59.22
C LEU A 174 -24.29 6.56 59.11
N THR A 175 -23.63 6.24 60.23
CA THR A 175 -22.20 5.94 60.24
C THR A 175 -21.88 4.71 59.40
N GLU A 176 -22.67 3.63 59.53
CA GLU A 176 -22.50 2.42 58.73
C GLU A 176 -22.68 2.68 57.22
N ALA A 177 -23.70 3.45 56.85
CA ALA A 177 -23.95 3.80 55.44
C ALA A 177 -22.82 4.67 54.86
N LEU A 178 -22.28 5.61 55.65
CA LEU A 178 -21.14 6.45 55.25
C LEU A 178 -19.84 5.66 55.13
N GLU A 179 -19.59 4.68 56.01
CA GLU A 179 -18.46 3.77 55.89
C GLU A 179 -18.54 2.92 54.62
N LYS A 180 -19.71 2.34 54.33
CA LYS A 180 -19.97 1.60 53.09
C LYS A 180 -19.78 2.47 51.85
N LEU A 181 -20.24 3.71 51.89
CA LEU A 181 -20.01 4.71 50.84
C LEU A 181 -18.51 4.96 50.63
N GLY A 182 -17.76 5.18 51.71
CA GLY A 182 -16.31 5.37 51.66
C GLY A 182 -15.54 4.18 51.09
N VAL A 183 -15.99 2.94 51.36
CA VAL A 183 -15.42 1.73 50.76
C VAL A 183 -15.69 1.67 49.26
N GLN A 184 -16.90 2.00 48.80
CA GLN A 184 -17.20 2.05 47.37
C GLN A 184 -16.43 3.16 46.65
N ALA A 185 -16.26 4.32 47.28
CA ALA A 185 -15.49 5.44 46.74
C ALA A 185 -13.98 5.12 46.58
N LYS A 186 -13.44 4.19 47.38
CA LYS A 186 -12.07 3.68 47.21
C LYS A 186 -11.93 2.59 46.14
N ARG A 187 -13.05 2.01 45.70
CA ARG A 187 -13.11 0.96 44.67
C ARG A 187 -13.37 1.52 43.27
N ALA A 188 -14.04 2.66 43.18
CA ALA A 188 -14.16 3.45 41.96
C ALA A 188 -12.82 4.13 41.63
#